data_AF-A0A957Q2Y6-F1
#
_entry.id   AF-A0A957Q2Y6-F1
#
_cell.length_a   1.000
_cell.length_b   1.000
_cell.length_c   1.000
_cell.angle_alpha   90.00
_cell.angle_beta   90.00
_cell.angle_gamma   90.00
#
_symmetry.space_group_name_H-M   'P 1'
#
loop_
_entity.id
_entity.type
_entity.pdbx_description
1 polymer ?
#
loop_
_entity_poly.entity_id
_entity_poly.type
_entity_poly.pdbx_seq_one_letter_code
_entity_poly.pdbx_strand_id
1 'polypeptide(L)'
;MNETKPALLIVADEWEPMQVLTASLQDVGEYQVTHVAREGPDHDLTQFGAIFVYVHRPLAAHVEDALIDYALDGGRLIVLHHAIASAKVANPKWLDFLGIYIAQRDDPAHPWRVVNGTHTVVNLQPNHYITTHGVTYDRTIEYHSSDAPSLPGRYPALELTETEVFLNQQFTDGREKTVLFGFQIADPESGELYMQDRSGWYKAVGQGWLFYLQPGHAASDFQNPNFAQIVLNCLQWQPGMVGTTATSLATSATDESALTETTTSRLAAATAEWLSIAPGPNLEGWQEYPWPPGNQVADAPLPTTAQWHMDPATGTLRCDGTTHTHLLTQELYRDFVLQLEWRFLDAAAEHYNSGVFVRMVSGQRVMHQIETRKNKVGVIMGGTLVDGVLTYLGVAQPGRAGQWKAVWPHIPRAWREHVVHTHPTPVTQVPPALGPSVPTVVHPPGAWNHYEITCIGPTIVVRTNGTVSSITDNCQVREGAIGFESEGYAIEFRKIRVQSIQ
;
A
#
# COMPACT_ATOMS: atom_id res chain seq x y z
N MET A 1 2.49 30.96 29.70
CA MET A 1 1.81 31.37 28.45
C MET A 1 0.75 30.32 28.21
N ASN A 2 -0.52 30.69 28.11
CA ASN A 2 -1.59 29.73 27.82
C ASN A 2 -1.38 29.22 26.39
N GLU A 3 -0.88 28.00 26.23
CA GLU A 3 -0.92 27.32 24.93
C GLU A 3 -2.39 27.15 24.54
N THR A 4 -2.78 27.74 23.42
CA THR A 4 -4.12 27.57 22.85
C THR A 4 -4.24 26.14 22.36
N LYS A 5 -5.14 25.36 22.98
CA LYS A 5 -5.45 23.98 22.61
C LYS A 5 -5.84 23.90 21.13
N PRO A 6 -5.44 22.85 20.38
CA PRO A 6 -5.79 22.73 18.97
C PRO A 6 -7.32 22.61 18.82
N ALA A 7 -7.88 23.37 17.89
CA ALA A 7 -9.32 23.42 17.66
C ALA A 7 -9.78 22.31 16.71
N LEU A 8 -10.85 21.61 17.08
CA LEU A 8 -11.53 20.59 16.31
C LEU A 8 -12.99 20.99 16.07
N LEU A 9 -13.54 20.54 14.96
CA LEU A 9 -14.97 20.67 14.66
C LEU A 9 -15.60 19.28 14.51
N ILE A 10 -16.79 19.06 15.05
CA ILE A 10 -17.63 17.89 14.78
C ILE A 10 -18.91 18.37 14.10
N VAL A 11 -19.15 17.89 12.88
CA VAL A 11 -20.39 18.08 12.13
C VAL A 11 -21.22 16.81 12.22
N ALA A 12 -22.38 16.87 12.88
CA ALA A 12 -23.21 15.69 13.12
C ALA A 12 -24.72 15.98 13.10
N ASP A 13 -25.54 14.94 12.87
CA ASP A 13 -27.00 14.97 13.12
C ASP A 13 -27.46 13.97 14.18
N GLU A 14 -26.53 13.18 14.72
CA GLU A 14 -26.73 12.27 15.84
C GLU A 14 -25.59 12.43 16.84
N TRP A 15 -25.94 12.63 18.12
CA TRP A 15 -25.02 13.19 19.09
C TRP A 15 -24.52 12.22 20.15
N GLU A 16 -25.24 11.14 20.45
CA GLU A 16 -24.84 10.25 21.55
C GLU A 16 -23.44 9.63 21.35
N PRO A 17 -23.09 9.04 20.19
CA PRO A 17 -21.73 8.58 19.95
C PRO A 17 -20.71 9.73 19.91
N MET A 18 -21.09 10.89 19.37
CA MET A 18 -20.21 12.05 19.24
C MET A 18 -19.92 12.73 20.59
N GLN A 19 -20.82 12.62 21.57
CA GLN A 19 -20.60 13.09 22.94
C GLN A 19 -19.52 12.24 23.63
N VAL A 20 -19.56 10.92 23.46
CA VAL A 20 -18.51 10.01 23.95
C VAL A 20 -17.16 10.30 23.29
N LEU A 21 -17.15 10.46 21.96
CA LEU A 21 -15.94 10.85 21.24
C LEU A 21 -15.40 12.20 21.75
N THR A 22 -16.27 13.19 21.95
CA THR A 22 -15.89 14.52 22.46
C THR A 22 -15.22 14.42 23.82
N ALA A 23 -15.77 13.64 24.75
CA ALA A 23 -15.17 13.42 26.05
C ALA A 23 -13.75 12.82 25.91
N SER A 24 -13.60 11.80 25.07
CA SER A 24 -12.30 11.17 24.80
C SER A 24 -11.27 12.15 24.19
N LEU A 25 -11.70 13.00 23.25
CA LEU A 25 -10.85 14.02 22.62
C LEU A 25 -10.44 15.13 23.60
N GLN A 26 -11.31 15.48 24.55
CA GLN A 26 -11.03 16.51 25.55
C GLN A 26 -10.15 16.00 26.68
N ASP A 27 -10.39 14.77 27.15
CA ASP A 27 -9.72 14.18 28.32
C ASP A 27 -8.33 13.63 27.97
N VAL A 28 -8.20 13.00 26.79
CA VAL A 28 -6.94 12.32 26.39
C VAL A 28 -6.14 13.17 25.40
N GLY A 29 -6.82 13.82 24.46
CA GLY A 29 -6.17 14.60 23.40
C GLY A 29 -5.98 16.08 23.71
N GLU A 30 -6.58 16.57 24.81
CA GLU A 30 -6.59 17.97 25.21
C GLU A 30 -7.09 18.95 24.13
N TYR A 31 -7.99 18.52 23.25
CA TYR A 31 -8.50 19.35 22.16
C TYR A 31 -9.66 20.27 22.57
N GLN A 32 -9.78 21.42 21.90
CA GLN A 32 -10.99 22.24 21.98
C GLN A 32 -11.96 21.81 20.89
N VAL A 33 -13.11 21.25 21.27
CA VAL A 33 -14.09 20.70 20.33
C VAL A 33 -15.27 21.64 20.16
N THR A 34 -15.55 22.02 18.91
CA THR A 34 -16.75 22.77 18.51
C THR A 34 -17.76 21.82 17.88
N HIS A 35 -19.04 21.97 18.21
CA HIS A 35 -20.13 21.13 17.71
C HIS A 35 -21.03 21.93 16.77
N VAL A 36 -21.31 21.37 15.60
CA VAL A 36 -22.18 21.96 14.60
C VAL A 36 -23.16 20.91 14.06
N ALA A 37 -24.41 21.30 13.89
CA ALA A 37 -25.44 20.44 13.30
C ALA A 37 -25.23 20.28 11.78
N ARG A 38 -25.85 19.26 11.18
CA ARG A 38 -25.73 18.95 9.73
C ARG A 38 -26.06 20.09 8.76
N GLU A 39 -26.79 21.12 9.20
CA GLU A 39 -27.11 22.31 8.41
C GLU A 39 -25.85 23.13 8.07
N GLY A 40 -24.75 22.87 8.75
CA GLY A 40 -23.41 23.28 8.33
C GLY A 40 -22.73 24.28 9.24
N PRO A 41 -21.41 24.44 9.07
CA PRO A 41 -20.65 25.42 9.81
C PRO A 41 -20.89 26.83 9.24
N ASP A 42 -21.43 27.73 10.07
CA ASP A 42 -21.34 29.18 9.85
C ASP A 42 -19.93 29.73 10.17
N HIS A 43 -18.93 28.85 10.26
CA HIS A 43 -17.59 29.14 10.76
C HIS A 43 -16.58 29.14 9.61
N ASP A 44 -15.55 29.97 9.74
CA ASP A 44 -14.32 29.82 8.96
C ASP A 44 -13.66 28.50 9.32
N LEU A 45 -13.65 27.54 8.39
CA LEU A 45 -13.14 26.19 8.63
C LEU A 45 -11.62 26.14 8.77
N THR A 46 -10.90 27.15 8.29
CA THR A 46 -9.42 27.19 8.31
C THR A 46 -8.84 27.28 9.73
N GLN A 47 -9.64 27.66 10.72
CA GLN A 47 -9.22 27.71 12.12
C GLN A 47 -9.11 26.32 12.77
N PHE A 48 -9.73 25.29 12.19
CA PHE A 48 -9.78 23.96 12.77
C PHE A 48 -8.65 23.09 12.23
N GLY A 49 -7.89 22.46 13.14
CA GLY A 49 -6.81 21.54 12.79
C GLY A 49 -7.32 20.21 12.22
N ALA A 50 -8.55 19.82 12.56
CA ALA A 50 -9.27 18.73 11.91
C ALA A 50 -10.79 18.89 12.05
N ILE A 51 -11.53 18.27 11.15
CA ILE A 51 -12.99 18.22 11.15
C ILE A 51 -13.46 16.78 11.11
N PHE A 52 -14.36 16.41 12.02
CA PHE A 52 -15.07 15.14 12.04
C PHE A 52 -16.43 15.27 11.37
N VAL A 53 -16.81 14.27 10.59
CA VAL A 53 -18.11 14.22 9.91
C VAL A 53 -18.85 12.94 10.32
N TYR A 54 -19.98 13.11 11.00
CA TYR A 54 -20.86 12.03 11.47
C TYR A 54 -22.32 12.39 11.16
N VAL A 55 -22.67 12.45 9.88
CA VAL A 55 -24.00 12.87 9.41
C VAL A 55 -24.68 11.70 8.71
N HIS A 56 -25.78 11.19 9.27
CA HIS A 56 -26.57 10.09 8.72
C HIS A 56 -27.43 10.52 7.53
N ARG A 57 -28.05 11.71 7.58
CA ARG A 57 -28.87 12.24 6.47
C ARG A 57 -28.00 12.72 5.30
N PRO A 58 -28.57 13.00 4.11
CA PRO A 58 -27.82 13.66 3.04
C PRO A 58 -27.20 14.98 3.52
N LEU A 59 -25.97 15.25 3.07
CA LEU A 59 -25.32 16.54 3.32
C LEU A 59 -26.05 17.62 2.52
N ALA A 60 -26.27 18.78 3.12
CA ALA A 60 -26.65 19.95 2.35
C ALA A 60 -25.49 20.36 1.43
N ALA A 61 -25.80 20.78 0.19
CA ALA A 61 -24.78 21.00 -0.84
C ALA A 61 -23.67 21.98 -0.40
N HIS A 62 -24.02 23.07 0.28
CA HIS A 62 -23.02 24.03 0.78
C HIS A 62 -22.11 23.45 1.87
N VAL A 63 -22.59 22.48 2.65
CA VAL A 63 -21.80 21.78 3.67
C VAL A 63 -20.88 20.76 3.03
N GLU A 64 -21.40 20.01 2.06
CA GLU A 64 -20.61 19.09 1.22
C GLU A 64 -19.45 19.83 0.55
N ASP A 65 -19.73 20.97 -0.08
CA ASP A 65 -18.71 21.82 -0.72
C ASP A 65 -17.67 22.31 0.30
N ALA A 66 -18.10 22.89 1.42
CA ALA A 66 -17.19 23.44 2.43
C ALA A 66 -16.27 22.38 3.05
N LEU A 67 -16.77 21.17 3.30
CA LEU A 67 -15.98 20.07 3.87
C LEU A 67 -14.95 19.54 2.86
N ILE A 68 -15.34 19.43 1.59
CA ILE A 68 -14.43 19.01 0.51
C ILE A 68 -13.33 20.06 0.32
N ASP A 69 -13.71 21.34 0.20
CA ASP A 69 -12.76 22.43 -0.02
C ASP A 69 -11.77 22.53 1.15
N TYR A 70 -12.25 22.43 2.40
CA TYR A 70 -11.38 22.38 3.58
C TYR A 70 -10.30 21.28 3.46
N ALA A 71 -10.68 20.07 3.07
CA ALA A 71 -9.73 18.97 2.92
C ALA A 71 -8.75 19.20 1.76
N LEU A 72 -9.24 19.67 0.61
CA LEU A 72 -8.42 19.98 -0.56
C LEU A 72 -7.40 21.10 -0.28
N ASP A 73 -7.74 22.05 0.59
CA ASP A 73 -6.90 23.20 0.93
C ASP A 73 -5.92 22.96 2.09
N GLY A 74 -5.73 21.70 2.50
CA GLY A 74 -4.74 21.32 3.51
C GLY A 74 -5.33 20.83 4.83
N GLY A 75 -6.66 20.85 4.96
CA GLY A 75 -7.37 20.39 6.15
C GLY A 75 -7.29 18.88 6.35
N ARG A 76 -7.56 18.46 7.60
CA ARG A 76 -7.67 17.05 7.99
C ARG A 76 -9.12 16.68 8.22
N LEU A 77 -9.69 15.90 7.31
CA LEU A 77 -11.10 15.48 7.37
C LEU A 77 -11.20 14.03 7.82
N ILE A 78 -11.90 13.79 8.94
CA ILE A 78 -12.13 12.46 9.52
C ILE A 78 -13.60 12.11 9.35
N VAL A 79 -13.86 11.19 8.42
CA VAL A 79 -15.19 10.73 8.05
C VAL A 79 -15.51 9.48 8.87
N LEU A 80 -16.63 9.48 9.58
CA LEU A 80 -17.01 8.40 10.48
C LEU A 80 -18.31 7.75 10.03
N HIS A 81 -18.37 6.41 10.10
CA HIS A 81 -19.53 5.53 9.95
C HIS A 81 -20.67 6.10 9.06
N HIS A 82 -21.62 6.84 9.67
CA HIS A 82 -22.79 7.44 9.01
C HIS A 82 -22.49 8.33 7.81
N ALA A 83 -21.33 8.96 7.77
CA ALA A 83 -20.93 9.82 6.67
C ALA A 83 -20.64 9.07 5.36
N ILE A 84 -20.70 7.73 5.34
CA ILE A 84 -20.74 6.86 4.14
C ILE A 84 -21.88 5.82 4.24
N ALA A 85 -22.98 6.16 4.94
CA ALA A 85 -24.21 5.36 4.90
C ALA A 85 -24.98 5.58 3.59
N SER A 86 -25.96 4.73 3.29
CA SER A 86 -26.65 4.75 1.99
C SER A 86 -27.44 6.00 1.66
N ALA A 87 -27.80 6.82 2.66
CA ALA A 87 -28.35 8.14 2.40
C ALA A 87 -27.41 9.02 1.55
N LYS A 88 -26.09 8.75 1.58
CA LYS A 88 -25.09 9.46 0.77
C LYS A 88 -25.12 9.15 -0.72
N VAL A 89 -25.93 8.20 -1.17
CA VAL A 89 -26.26 8.07 -2.60
C VAL A 89 -26.84 9.39 -3.15
N ALA A 90 -27.48 10.21 -2.31
CA ALA A 90 -27.95 11.55 -2.67
C ALA A 90 -26.83 12.62 -2.77
N ASN A 91 -25.58 12.27 -2.45
CA ASN A 91 -24.41 13.15 -2.47
C ASN A 91 -23.32 12.53 -3.38
N PRO A 92 -23.51 12.49 -4.71
CA PRO A 92 -22.55 11.87 -5.63
C PRO A 92 -21.18 12.55 -5.60
N LYS A 93 -21.14 13.89 -5.41
CA LYS A 93 -19.87 14.63 -5.29
C LYS A 93 -19.07 14.18 -4.07
N TRP A 94 -19.72 13.99 -2.92
CA TRP A 94 -19.12 13.44 -1.71
C TRP A 94 -18.58 12.04 -1.96
N LEU A 95 -19.37 11.15 -2.56
CA LEU A 95 -18.96 9.78 -2.86
C LEU A 95 -17.77 9.72 -3.84
N ASP A 96 -17.77 10.56 -4.87
CA ASP A 96 -16.66 10.69 -5.82
C ASP A 96 -15.39 11.21 -5.12
N PHE A 97 -15.50 12.24 -4.29
CA PHE A 97 -14.40 12.77 -3.48
C PHE A 97 -13.80 11.69 -2.57
N LEU A 98 -14.67 10.92 -1.91
CA LEU A 98 -14.25 9.80 -1.08
C LEU A 98 -13.69 8.65 -1.91
N GLY A 99 -13.98 8.54 -3.20
CA GLY A 99 -13.63 7.38 -4.04
C GLY A 99 -14.41 6.14 -3.64
N ILE A 100 -15.69 6.30 -3.30
CA ILE A 100 -16.59 5.24 -2.84
C ILE A 100 -17.82 5.17 -3.74
N TYR A 101 -18.19 3.96 -4.14
CA TYR A 101 -19.50 3.63 -4.67
C TYR A 101 -20.32 2.89 -3.62
N ILE A 102 -21.58 3.28 -3.47
CA ILE A 102 -22.54 2.61 -2.61
C ILE A 102 -23.50 1.85 -3.52
N ALA A 103 -23.40 0.52 -3.51
CA ALA A 103 -24.22 -0.35 -4.32
C ALA A 103 -25.70 -0.28 -3.88
N GLN A 104 -26.60 -0.32 -4.87
CA GLN A 104 -28.04 -0.23 -4.65
C GLN A 104 -28.61 -1.53 -4.03
N ARG A 105 -29.85 -1.47 -3.54
CA ARG A 105 -30.52 -2.61 -2.89
C ARG A 105 -30.60 -3.87 -3.73
N ASP A 106 -30.73 -3.71 -5.03
CA ASP A 106 -30.89 -4.77 -6.02
C ASP A 106 -29.58 -5.09 -6.77
N ASP A 107 -28.45 -4.55 -6.33
CA ASP A 107 -27.16 -4.88 -6.93
C ASP A 107 -26.90 -6.39 -6.80
N PRO A 108 -26.70 -7.11 -7.92
CA PRO A 108 -26.63 -8.57 -7.90
C PRO A 108 -25.33 -9.10 -7.28
N ALA A 109 -24.30 -8.26 -7.16
CA ALA A 109 -22.99 -8.64 -6.61
C ALA A 109 -22.78 -8.08 -5.20
N HIS A 110 -23.30 -6.89 -4.91
CA HIS A 110 -23.08 -6.19 -3.63
C HIS A 110 -24.38 -5.55 -3.11
N PRO A 111 -25.45 -6.31 -2.89
CA PRO A 111 -26.73 -5.74 -2.52
C PRO A 111 -26.60 -4.89 -1.26
N TRP A 112 -27.29 -3.75 -1.22
CA TRP A 112 -27.34 -2.93 0.00
C TRP A 112 -27.76 -3.79 1.19
N ARG A 113 -26.84 -3.94 2.15
CA ARG A 113 -27.07 -4.68 3.38
C ARG A 113 -26.28 -4.07 4.51
N VAL A 114 -26.98 -3.96 5.63
CA VAL A 114 -26.48 -3.58 6.94
C VAL A 114 -26.52 -4.82 7.81
N VAL A 115 -25.44 -5.12 8.53
CA VAL A 115 -25.40 -6.24 9.48
C VAL A 115 -25.10 -5.69 10.87
N ASN A 116 -25.96 -6.05 11.82
CA ASN A 116 -25.78 -5.74 13.23
C ASN A 116 -25.15 -6.94 13.94
N GLY A 117 -24.14 -6.71 14.77
CA GLY A 117 -23.46 -7.79 15.49
C GLY A 117 -22.12 -7.36 16.07
N THR A 118 -21.17 -8.31 16.08
CA THR A 118 -19.78 -8.05 16.48
C THR A 118 -18.96 -7.66 15.28
N HIS A 119 -18.56 -6.39 15.20
CA HIS A 119 -17.61 -5.88 14.23
C HIS A 119 -16.20 -6.20 14.71
N THR A 120 -15.60 -7.24 14.14
CA THR A 120 -14.20 -7.57 14.37
C THR A 120 -13.34 -6.70 13.44
N VAL A 121 -12.72 -5.65 13.97
CA VAL A 121 -11.85 -4.73 13.22
C VAL A 121 -10.47 -5.36 13.07
N VAL A 122 -10.03 -5.57 11.83
CA VAL A 122 -8.82 -6.33 11.48
C VAL A 122 -7.72 -5.38 11.05
N ASN A 123 -6.56 -5.40 11.72
CA ASN A 123 -5.41 -4.58 11.38
C ASN A 123 -4.65 -5.15 10.18
N LEU A 124 -4.88 -4.58 9.00
CA LEU A 124 -4.22 -4.97 7.75
C LEU A 124 -2.86 -4.31 7.56
N GLN A 125 -2.50 -3.36 8.43
CA GLN A 125 -1.27 -2.59 8.37
C GLN A 125 -0.55 -2.61 9.72
N PRO A 126 -0.04 -3.76 10.19
CA PRO A 126 0.46 -3.94 11.56
C PRO A 126 1.74 -3.16 11.91
N ASN A 127 2.28 -2.38 10.97
CA ASN A 127 3.44 -1.50 11.19
C ASN A 127 3.06 0.00 11.09
N HIS A 128 1.80 0.32 10.79
CA HIS A 128 1.36 1.69 10.58
C HIS A 128 1.04 2.38 11.90
N TYR A 129 1.49 3.62 12.08
CA TYR A 129 1.27 4.39 13.31
C TYR A 129 -0.20 4.42 13.74
N ILE A 130 -1.12 4.70 12.80
CA ILE A 130 -2.56 4.75 13.08
C ILE A 130 -3.08 3.45 13.72
N THR A 131 -2.58 2.31 13.27
CA THR A 131 -3.09 1.01 13.70
C THR A 131 -2.35 0.46 14.92
N THR A 132 -1.24 1.06 15.34
CA THR A 132 -0.39 0.43 16.38
C THR A 132 0.05 1.34 17.51
N HIS A 133 0.09 2.66 17.31
CA HIS A 133 0.53 3.57 18.36
C HIS A 133 -0.49 3.62 19.50
N GLY A 134 -0.14 3.04 20.66
CA GLY A 134 -1.02 2.95 21.82
C GLY A 134 -2.21 2.00 21.65
N VAL A 135 -2.27 1.22 20.57
CA VAL A 135 -3.37 0.28 20.29
C VAL A 135 -2.94 -1.13 20.69
N THR A 136 -3.77 -1.80 21.49
CA THR A 136 -3.58 -3.20 21.87
C THR A 136 -4.64 -4.08 21.22
N TYR A 137 -4.20 -5.18 20.61
CA TYR A 137 -5.09 -6.18 20.04
C TYR A 137 -5.12 -7.40 20.95
N ASP A 138 -6.32 -7.87 21.31
CA ASP A 138 -6.51 -9.00 22.23
C ASP A 138 -6.36 -10.35 21.51
N ARG A 139 -6.37 -10.36 20.18
CA ARG A 139 -6.30 -11.58 19.38
C ARG A 139 -5.70 -11.38 17.99
N THR A 140 -5.35 -12.51 17.38
CA THR A 140 -4.98 -12.61 15.98
C THR A 140 -5.95 -13.58 15.29
N ILE A 141 -6.63 -13.14 14.24
CA ILE A 141 -7.65 -13.92 13.53
C ILE A 141 -7.18 -14.29 12.12
N GLU A 142 -7.80 -15.31 11.53
CA GLU A 142 -7.69 -15.57 10.09
C GLU A 142 -8.59 -14.60 9.32
N TYR A 143 -8.06 -14.05 8.24
CA TYR A 143 -8.77 -13.08 7.42
C TYR A 143 -8.38 -13.22 5.95
N HIS A 144 -9.38 -13.07 5.09
CA HIS A 144 -9.24 -13.09 3.64
C HIS A 144 -9.63 -11.71 3.11
N SER A 145 -8.67 -11.03 2.50
CA SER A 145 -8.88 -9.71 1.90
C SER A 145 -9.99 -9.78 0.83
N SER A 146 -10.96 -8.85 0.86
CA SER A 146 -12.04 -8.81 -0.14
C SER A 146 -11.56 -8.25 -1.48
N ASP A 147 -10.47 -7.49 -1.47
CA ASP A 147 -9.91 -6.91 -2.68
C ASP A 147 -8.80 -7.78 -3.27
N ALA A 148 -8.65 -7.78 -4.59
CA ALA A 148 -7.62 -8.58 -5.25
C ALA A 148 -6.21 -7.95 -5.13
N PRO A 149 -5.16 -8.75 -4.85
CA PRO A 149 -5.22 -10.18 -4.61
C PRO A 149 -5.73 -10.52 -3.20
N SER A 150 -6.76 -11.36 -3.14
CA SER A 150 -7.31 -11.90 -1.89
C SER A 150 -6.37 -12.98 -1.39
N LEU A 151 -5.56 -12.67 -0.38
CA LEU A 151 -4.66 -13.63 0.26
C LEU A 151 -5.14 -13.93 1.68
N PRO A 152 -5.23 -15.22 2.08
CA PRO A 152 -5.43 -15.57 3.47
C PRO A 152 -4.25 -15.10 4.30
N GLY A 153 -4.52 -14.51 5.46
CA GLY A 153 -3.50 -14.11 6.41
C GLY A 153 -4.00 -14.15 7.84
N ARG A 154 -3.07 -13.96 8.78
CA ARG A 154 -3.38 -13.84 10.20
C ARG A 154 -3.05 -12.44 10.68
N TYR A 155 -4.05 -11.73 11.18
CA TYR A 155 -3.94 -10.32 11.49
C TYR A 155 -4.40 -10.01 12.92
N PRO A 156 -3.75 -9.06 13.61
CA PRO A 156 -4.26 -8.55 14.88
C PRO A 156 -5.67 -7.99 14.69
N ALA A 157 -6.56 -8.22 15.65
CA ALA A 157 -7.92 -7.73 15.59
C ALA A 157 -8.44 -7.33 16.96
N LEU A 158 -9.42 -6.42 16.96
CA LEU A 158 -10.20 -6.04 18.14
C LEU A 158 -11.68 -6.23 17.83
N GLU A 159 -12.50 -6.43 18.86
CA GLU A 159 -13.95 -6.59 18.72
C GLU A 159 -14.71 -5.38 19.25
N LEU A 160 -15.70 -4.96 18.48
CA LEU A 160 -16.72 -3.99 18.87
C LEU A 160 -18.07 -4.70 18.80
N THR A 161 -18.74 -4.85 19.93
CA THR A 161 -19.97 -5.63 20.06
C THR A 161 -21.20 -4.74 19.98
N GLU A 162 -22.32 -5.29 19.48
CA GLU A 162 -23.60 -4.57 19.38
C GLU A 162 -23.51 -3.31 18.50
N THR A 163 -22.81 -3.43 17.37
CA THR A 163 -22.59 -2.35 16.41
C THR A 163 -22.99 -2.78 15.00
N GLU A 164 -22.77 -1.89 14.03
CA GLU A 164 -23.23 -2.02 12.65
C GLU A 164 -22.06 -2.00 11.65
N VAL A 165 -22.20 -2.76 10.55
CA VAL A 165 -21.33 -2.66 9.37
C VAL A 165 -22.11 -2.53 8.07
N PHE A 166 -21.50 -1.86 7.09
CA PHE A 166 -22.03 -1.72 5.72
C PHE A 166 -21.33 -2.71 4.80
N LEU A 167 -22.10 -3.55 4.10
CA LEU A 167 -21.55 -4.54 3.16
C LEU A 167 -21.46 -4.06 1.70
N ASN A 168 -22.02 -2.90 1.39
CA ASN A 168 -22.29 -2.47 0.01
C ASN A 168 -21.36 -1.33 -0.47
N GLN A 169 -20.27 -1.09 0.24
CA GLN A 169 -19.28 -0.07 -0.09
C GLN A 169 -18.20 -0.65 -1.02
N GLN A 170 -17.99 -0.01 -2.18
CA GLN A 170 -16.96 -0.39 -3.15
C GLN A 170 -15.99 0.78 -3.39
N PHE A 171 -14.72 0.48 -3.58
CA PHE A 171 -13.74 1.50 -3.99
C PHE A 171 -13.85 1.78 -5.49
N THR A 172 -13.82 3.07 -5.84
CA THR A 172 -13.85 3.53 -7.25
C THR A 172 -12.54 4.19 -7.69
N ASP A 173 -11.61 4.43 -6.77
CA ASP A 173 -10.38 5.19 -7.02
C ASP A 173 -9.15 4.31 -7.24
N GLY A 174 -9.33 3.07 -7.71
CA GLY A 174 -8.20 2.20 -8.09
C GLY A 174 -7.17 1.96 -6.97
N ARG A 175 -7.63 1.93 -5.70
CA ARG A 175 -6.80 1.84 -4.48
C ARG A 175 -5.84 3.02 -4.29
N GLU A 176 -6.17 4.24 -4.72
CA GLU A 176 -5.42 5.45 -4.31
C GLU A 176 -5.22 5.52 -2.80
N LYS A 177 -6.21 5.06 -2.04
CA LYS A 177 -6.21 4.99 -0.58
C LYS A 177 -5.31 3.89 -0.03
N THR A 178 -4.75 4.17 1.14
CA THR A 178 -4.12 3.17 2.00
C THR A 178 -5.19 2.56 2.88
N VAL A 179 -5.46 1.27 2.70
CA VAL A 179 -6.36 0.50 3.57
C VAL A 179 -5.63 0.15 4.86
N LEU A 180 -6.21 0.55 5.99
CA LEU A 180 -5.68 0.28 7.33
C LEU A 180 -6.38 -0.90 7.98
N PHE A 181 -7.69 -0.98 7.82
CA PHE A 181 -8.53 -1.96 8.51
C PHE A 181 -9.50 -2.66 7.58
N GLY A 182 -9.55 -3.98 7.71
CA GLY A 182 -10.66 -4.80 7.25
C GLY A 182 -11.65 -5.05 8.38
N PHE A 183 -12.77 -5.71 8.10
CA PHE A 183 -13.66 -6.22 9.13
C PHE A 183 -14.02 -7.67 8.89
N GLN A 184 -14.27 -8.41 9.96
CA GLN A 184 -14.99 -9.67 9.94
C GLN A 184 -16.31 -9.49 10.72
N ILE A 185 -17.41 -9.99 10.18
CA ILE A 185 -18.69 -10.08 10.89
C ILE A 185 -19.41 -11.37 10.53
N ALA A 186 -20.00 -12.03 11.53
CA ALA A 186 -20.95 -13.10 11.30
C ALA A 186 -22.36 -12.51 11.28
N ASP A 187 -23.10 -12.73 10.21
CA ASP A 187 -24.50 -12.33 10.13
C ASP A 187 -25.33 -13.20 11.07
N PRO A 188 -25.99 -12.61 12.09
CA PRO A 188 -26.71 -13.37 13.09
C PRO A 188 -27.93 -14.10 12.52
N GLU A 189 -28.45 -13.68 11.36
CA GLU A 189 -29.62 -14.32 10.74
C GLU A 189 -29.22 -15.55 9.91
N SER A 190 -28.19 -15.44 9.06
CA SER A 190 -27.78 -16.53 8.17
C SER A 190 -26.63 -17.38 8.70
N GLY A 191 -25.85 -16.87 9.65
CA GLY A 191 -24.57 -17.44 10.08
C GLY A 191 -23.43 -17.24 9.07
N GLU A 192 -23.66 -16.56 7.95
CA GLU A 192 -22.64 -16.27 6.95
C GLU A 192 -21.58 -15.33 7.51
N LEU A 193 -20.32 -15.60 7.19
CA LEU A 193 -19.19 -14.79 7.61
C LEU A 193 -18.76 -13.86 6.47
N TYR A 194 -18.84 -12.56 6.73
CA TYR A 194 -18.39 -11.54 5.79
C TYR A 194 -17.03 -10.99 6.19
N MET A 195 -16.18 -10.75 5.19
CA MET A 195 -14.89 -10.10 5.33
C MET A 195 -14.75 -9.02 4.26
N GLN A 196 -14.43 -7.77 4.65
CA GLN A 196 -14.17 -6.70 3.68
C GLN A 196 -13.11 -5.69 4.11
N ASP A 197 -12.30 -5.26 3.14
CA ASP A 197 -11.22 -4.29 3.27
C ASP A 197 -11.75 -2.84 3.29
N ARG A 198 -12.77 -2.61 4.12
CA ARG A 198 -13.57 -1.37 4.14
C ARG A 198 -13.67 -0.72 5.52
N SER A 199 -13.18 -1.37 6.57
CA SER A 199 -13.36 -0.91 7.95
C SER A 199 -12.59 0.38 8.25
N GLY A 200 -11.49 0.65 7.55
CA GLY A 200 -10.84 1.95 7.65
C GLY A 200 -9.70 2.15 6.66
N TRP A 201 -9.53 3.39 6.23
CA TRP A 201 -8.55 3.79 5.21
C TRP A 201 -8.27 5.29 5.28
N TYR A 202 -7.20 5.71 4.61
CA TYR A 202 -6.92 7.14 4.40
C TYR A 202 -6.35 7.40 3.01
N LYS A 203 -6.46 8.64 2.54
CA LYS A 203 -5.77 9.11 1.32
C LYS A 203 -5.40 10.59 1.42
N ALA A 204 -4.39 10.98 0.65
CA ALA A 204 -4.13 12.38 0.39
C ALA A 204 -5.21 12.95 -0.54
N VAL A 205 -5.63 14.19 -0.32
CA VAL A 205 -6.58 14.92 -1.18
C VAL A 205 -6.14 16.38 -1.29
N GLY A 206 -5.87 16.86 -2.50
CA GLY A 206 -5.30 18.20 -2.69
C GLY A 206 -4.02 18.37 -1.85
N GLN A 207 -4.05 19.31 -0.92
CA GLN A 207 -2.96 19.58 0.04
C GLN A 207 -3.18 18.94 1.41
N GLY A 208 -4.35 18.33 1.66
CA GLY A 208 -4.76 17.81 2.96
C GLY A 208 -4.96 16.31 2.97
N TRP A 209 -5.70 15.86 3.98
CA TRP A 209 -5.85 14.44 4.31
C TRP A 209 -7.29 14.06 4.57
N LEU A 210 -7.66 12.89 4.05
CA LEU A 210 -8.97 12.28 4.22
C LEU A 210 -8.81 10.93 4.91
N PHE A 211 -9.55 10.73 5.99
CA PHE A 211 -9.61 9.48 6.76
C PHE A 211 -11.04 8.96 6.79
N TYR A 212 -11.20 7.65 6.76
CA TYR A 212 -12.47 6.99 7.04
C TYR A 212 -12.30 5.86 8.06
N LEU A 213 -13.24 5.79 9.00
CA LEU A 213 -13.43 4.65 9.88
C LEU A 213 -14.90 4.23 9.83
N GLN A 214 -15.13 2.96 9.46
CA GLN A 214 -16.46 2.36 9.45
C GLN A 214 -17.01 2.07 10.85
N PRO A 215 -16.23 1.64 11.86
CA PRO A 215 -16.81 1.48 13.20
C PRO A 215 -17.26 2.81 13.80
N GLY A 216 -18.16 2.76 14.78
CA GLY A 216 -18.70 3.95 15.44
C GLY A 216 -20.20 4.14 15.31
N HIS A 217 -20.98 3.08 15.05
CA HIS A 217 -22.44 3.15 15.09
C HIS A 217 -22.93 3.39 16.52
N ALA A 218 -22.40 2.60 17.46
CA ALA A 218 -22.78 2.63 18.86
C ALA A 218 -21.86 3.56 19.66
N ALA A 219 -22.40 4.20 20.69
CA ALA A 219 -21.60 5.02 21.60
C ALA A 219 -20.52 4.19 22.33
N SER A 220 -20.80 2.90 22.59
CA SER A 220 -19.86 1.93 23.16
C SER A 220 -18.62 1.71 22.30
N ASP A 221 -18.70 1.88 20.97
CA ASP A 221 -17.53 1.77 20.09
C ASP A 221 -16.48 2.82 20.48
N PHE A 222 -16.90 4.06 20.70
CA PHE A 222 -16.02 5.15 21.13
C PHE A 222 -15.60 5.06 22.60
N GLN A 223 -16.25 4.22 23.41
CA GLN A 223 -15.80 3.90 24.77
C GLN A 223 -14.69 2.83 24.78
N ASN A 224 -14.52 2.08 23.68
CA ASN A 224 -13.43 1.13 23.56
C ASN A 224 -12.09 1.90 23.49
N PRO A 225 -11.16 1.69 24.42
CA PRO A 225 -9.93 2.48 24.50
C PRO A 225 -9.04 2.30 23.26
N ASN A 226 -9.04 1.12 22.64
CA ASN A 226 -8.25 0.86 21.44
C ASN A 226 -8.84 1.56 20.22
N PHE A 227 -10.17 1.56 20.07
CA PHE A 227 -10.80 2.28 18.96
C PHE A 227 -10.70 3.81 19.15
N ALA A 228 -10.91 4.32 20.36
CA ALA A 228 -10.69 5.72 20.68
C ALA A 228 -9.24 6.14 20.38
N GLN A 229 -8.25 5.30 20.70
CA GLN A 229 -6.85 5.56 20.36
C GLN A 229 -6.60 5.56 18.85
N ILE A 230 -7.24 4.68 18.08
CA ILE A 230 -7.16 4.71 16.60
C ILE A 230 -7.68 6.05 16.07
N VAL A 231 -8.81 6.54 16.59
CA VAL A 231 -9.36 7.86 16.21
C VAL A 231 -8.39 8.99 16.55
N LEU A 232 -7.76 8.95 17.73
CA LEU A 232 -6.72 9.91 18.12
C LEU A 232 -5.48 9.81 17.21
N ASN A 233 -5.08 8.61 16.83
CA ASN A 233 -3.95 8.43 15.93
C ASN A 233 -4.23 9.02 14.54
N CYS A 234 -5.48 8.97 14.05
CA CYS A 234 -5.87 9.67 12.82
C CYS A 234 -5.67 11.18 12.92
N LEU A 235 -5.80 11.80 14.09
CA LEU A 235 -5.51 13.23 14.30
C LEU A 235 -4.00 13.51 14.29
N GLN A 236 -3.23 12.66 14.96
CA GLN A 236 -1.81 12.88 15.23
C GLN A 236 -0.89 12.45 14.09
N TRP A 237 -1.34 11.48 13.28
CA TRP A 237 -0.50 10.88 12.27
C TRP A 237 -0.05 11.89 11.21
N GLN A 238 1.24 11.82 10.89
CA GLN A 238 1.88 12.52 9.78
C GLN A 238 2.62 11.51 8.90
N PRO A 239 2.76 11.78 7.59
CA PRO A 239 3.68 11.02 6.75
C PRO A 239 5.05 10.94 7.42
N GLY A 240 5.61 9.75 7.50
CA GLY A 240 6.90 9.47 8.16
C GLY A 240 6.75 8.71 9.47
N MET A 241 5.60 8.82 10.13
CA MET A 241 5.41 8.19 11.45
C MET A 241 5.21 6.69 11.32
N VAL A 242 6.09 5.94 11.98
CA VAL A 242 5.99 4.47 12.14
C VAL A 242 5.41 4.18 13.53
N GLY A 243 4.64 3.12 13.66
CA GLY A 243 4.09 2.72 14.94
C GLY A 243 5.03 1.84 15.75
N THR A 244 4.88 1.88 17.08
CA THR A 244 5.57 0.98 18.01
C THR A 244 4.53 0.18 18.75
N THR A 245 4.59 -1.16 18.67
CA THR A 245 3.80 -2.02 19.53
C THR A 245 4.24 -1.84 20.98
N ALA A 246 3.29 -1.61 21.87
CA ALA A 246 3.57 -1.52 23.31
C ALA A 246 3.96 -2.90 23.83
N THR A 247 5.25 -3.24 23.74
CA THR A 247 5.83 -4.37 24.47
C THR A 247 6.15 -3.87 25.87
N SER A 248 5.42 -4.33 26.89
CA SER A 248 5.70 -3.93 28.26
C SER A 248 7.07 -4.46 28.68
N LEU A 249 8.09 -3.61 28.78
CA LEU A 249 9.28 -3.88 29.58
C LEU A 249 9.83 -2.53 30.08
N ALA A 250 9.75 -2.34 31.39
CA ALA A 250 10.44 -1.28 32.10
C ALA A 250 11.96 -1.46 31.98
N THR A 251 12.72 -0.41 31.66
CA THR A 251 14.01 -0.11 32.30
C THR A 251 14.56 1.27 31.91
N SER A 252 14.86 2.02 32.97
CA SER A 252 15.79 3.15 33.19
C SER A 252 16.33 4.00 32.03
N ALA A 253 16.10 5.31 32.18
CA ALA A 253 16.73 6.42 31.48
C ALA A 253 18.24 6.60 31.76
N THR A 254 18.93 7.17 30.78
CA THR A 254 20.09 8.11 30.77
C THR A 254 20.62 8.09 29.32
N ASP A 255 21.05 9.15 28.64
CA ASP A 255 21.53 10.47 29.04
C ASP A 255 21.38 11.42 27.82
N GLU A 256 21.23 12.71 28.10
CA GLU A 256 21.10 13.79 27.12
C GLU A 256 22.49 14.43 26.81
N SER A 257 22.53 15.20 25.71
CA SER A 257 23.63 16.07 25.22
C SER A 257 24.55 15.42 24.17
N ALA A 258 24.90 16.03 23.04
CA ALA A 258 24.85 17.43 22.63
C ALA A 258 25.04 17.55 21.09
N LEU A 259 24.63 18.72 20.56
CA LEU A 259 25.34 19.58 19.58
C LEU A 259 24.48 20.05 18.40
N THR A 260 24.19 21.35 18.48
CA THR A 260 23.79 22.27 17.42
C THR A 260 24.91 22.47 16.39
N GLU A 261 24.61 22.47 15.08
CA GLU A 261 24.87 23.61 14.17
C GLU A 261 24.49 23.36 12.70
N THR A 262 23.90 24.41 12.11
CA THR A 262 23.85 24.81 10.69
C THR A 262 22.93 24.10 9.68
N THR A 263 21.87 24.85 9.38
CA THR A 263 20.97 24.79 8.24
C THR A 263 21.71 25.22 6.95
N THR A 264 21.81 24.34 5.94
CA THR A 264 21.59 24.64 4.50
C THR A 264 21.85 23.39 3.65
N SER A 265 20.80 22.63 3.34
CA SER A 265 20.59 21.91 2.07
C SER A 265 19.21 21.23 2.13
N ARG A 266 18.16 21.98 1.76
CA ARG A 266 16.79 21.45 1.66
C ARG A 266 16.65 20.63 0.37
N LEU A 267 16.93 19.34 0.52
CA LEU A 267 16.27 18.23 -0.17
C LEU A 267 16.26 17.11 0.88
N ALA A 268 15.38 17.26 1.87
CA ALA A 268 15.26 16.29 2.95
C ALA A 268 14.61 15.02 2.39
N ALA A 269 15.47 14.05 2.08
CA ALA A 269 15.11 12.65 2.17
C ALA A 269 14.60 12.42 3.59
N ALA A 270 13.29 12.19 3.75
CA ALA A 270 12.79 11.49 4.92
C ALA A 270 13.46 10.11 4.89
N THR A 271 14.37 9.86 5.83
CA THR A 271 15.14 8.62 5.88
C THR A 271 14.21 7.49 6.34
N ALA A 272 13.43 6.92 5.42
CA ALA A 272 12.95 5.56 5.59
C ALA A 272 14.19 4.67 5.75
N GLU A 273 14.29 3.93 6.85
CA GLU A 273 15.42 3.01 7.04
C GLU A 273 15.40 1.92 5.96
N TRP A 274 16.59 1.46 5.56
CA TRP A 274 16.70 0.33 4.65
C TRP A 274 16.31 -0.95 5.38
N LEU A 275 15.17 -1.52 5.03
CA LEU A 275 14.70 -2.80 5.55
C LEU A 275 15.26 -3.94 4.69
N SER A 276 15.97 -4.89 5.31
CA SER A 276 16.30 -6.14 4.63
C SER A 276 15.01 -6.95 4.41
N ILE A 277 14.78 -7.37 3.17
CA ILE A 277 13.65 -8.25 2.80
C ILE A 277 14.14 -9.63 2.37
N ALA A 278 15.42 -9.95 2.58
CA ALA A 278 15.93 -11.28 2.31
C ALA A 278 15.10 -12.33 3.06
N PRO A 279 14.82 -13.49 2.44
CA PRO A 279 14.10 -14.57 3.10
C PRO A 279 14.79 -15.00 4.40
N GLY A 280 14.03 -15.59 5.32
CA GLY A 280 14.63 -16.34 6.43
C GLY A 280 15.30 -17.64 5.96
N PRO A 281 15.94 -18.40 6.86
CA PRO A 281 16.67 -19.62 6.52
C PRO A 281 15.84 -20.68 5.80
N ASN A 282 14.52 -20.72 6.02
CA ASN A 282 13.60 -21.63 5.35
C ASN A 282 12.70 -20.92 4.33
N LEU A 283 13.18 -19.79 3.78
CA LEU A 283 12.45 -18.95 2.84
C LEU A 283 11.22 -18.26 3.44
N GLU A 284 11.21 -18.00 4.74
CA GLU A 284 10.11 -17.29 5.41
C GLU A 284 9.83 -15.94 4.71
N GLY A 285 8.55 -15.65 4.47
CA GLY A 285 8.09 -14.45 3.77
C GLY A 285 8.21 -14.52 2.25
N TRP A 286 8.65 -15.64 1.67
CA TRP A 286 8.79 -15.84 0.24
C TRP A 286 8.11 -17.13 -0.22
N GLN A 287 7.63 -17.16 -1.46
CA GLN A 287 6.92 -18.28 -2.04
C GLN A 287 7.33 -18.50 -3.50
N GLU A 288 7.59 -19.76 -3.86
CA GLU A 288 7.90 -20.17 -5.22
C GLU A 288 6.61 -20.41 -6.03
N TYR A 289 6.62 -19.99 -7.29
CA TYR A 289 5.50 -20.06 -8.23
C TYR A 289 5.94 -20.63 -9.59
N PRO A 290 5.03 -21.30 -10.31
CA PRO A 290 5.32 -21.88 -11.62
C PRO A 290 5.50 -20.79 -12.68
N TRP A 291 6.37 -21.04 -13.66
CA TRP A 291 6.50 -20.17 -14.82
C TRP A 291 5.53 -20.55 -15.96
N PRO A 292 4.99 -19.59 -16.74
CA PRO A 292 5.04 -18.14 -16.53
C PRO A 292 3.99 -17.64 -15.52
N PRO A 293 4.11 -16.39 -15.02
CA PRO A 293 3.09 -15.80 -14.15
C PRO A 293 1.70 -15.83 -14.80
N GLY A 294 0.65 -15.96 -13.99
CA GLY A 294 -0.73 -16.01 -14.46
C GLY A 294 -1.14 -17.29 -15.20
N ASN A 295 -0.30 -18.32 -15.20
CA ASN A 295 -0.60 -19.64 -15.76
C ASN A 295 -1.05 -20.66 -14.69
N GLN A 296 -1.28 -20.21 -13.45
CA GLN A 296 -1.66 -21.08 -12.35
C GLN A 296 -3.16 -21.38 -12.43
N VAL A 297 -3.51 -22.68 -12.40
CA VAL A 297 -4.89 -23.12 -12.19
C VAL A 297 -5.19 -22.93 -10.70
N ALA A 298 -6.40 -22.44 -10.37
CA ALA A 298 -6.85 -22.36 -8.98
C ALA A 298 -6.62 -23.72 -8.29
N ASP A 299 -6.05 -23.69 -7.07
CA ASP A 299 -5.73 -24.86 -6.24
C ASP A 299 -4.63 -25.81 -6.76
N ALA A 300 -3.92 -25.47 -7.83
CA ALA A 300 -2.75 -26.23 -8.25
C ALA A 300 -1.63 -26.13 -7.19
N PRO A 301 -0.97 -27.26 -6.83
CA PRO A 301 0.11 -27.24 -5.86
C PRO A 301 1.26 -26.37 -6.36
N LEU A 302 1.83 -25.60 -5.43
CA LEU A 302 3.00 -24.77 -5.71
C LEU A 302 4.25 -25.64 -5.93
N PRO A 303 5.24 -25.17 -6.70
CA PRO A 303 6.48 -25.90 -6.91
C PRO A 303 7.21 -26.19 -5.60
N THR A 304 7.84 -27.36 -5.53
CA THR A 304 8.70 -27.80 -4.41
C THR A 304 10.10 -28.15 -4.93
N THR A 305 10.69 -27.24 -5.70
CA THR A 305 11.91 -27.55 -6.48
C THR A 305 13.17 -27.72 -5.63
N ALA A 306 13.16 -27.22 -4.39
CA ALA A 306 14.31 -27.15 -3.48
C ALA A 306 15.55 -26.47 -4.09
N GLN A 307 15.38 -25.62 -5.12
CA GLN A 307 16.49 -24.96 -5.81
C GLN A 307 16.91 -23.63 -5.17
N TRP A 308 16.15 -23.13 -4.20
CA TRP A 308 16.39 -21.86 -3.50
C TRP A 308 16.95 -22.13 -2.11
N HIS A 309 18.06 -21.48 -1.79
CA HIS A 309 18.82 -21.70 -0.55
C HIS A 309 19.22 -20.36 0.05
N MET A 310 18.75 -20.07 1.27
CA MET A 310 19.19 -18.90 2.01
C MET A 310 20.35 -19.28 2.93
N ASP A 311 21.50 -18.61 2.78
CA ASP A 311 22.61 -18.68 3.71
C ASP A 311 22.55 -17.48 4.67
N PRO A 312 22.08 -17.66 5.92
CA PRO A 312 21.97 -16.57 6.89
C PRO A 312 23.35 -16.07 7.38
N ALA A 313 24.42 -16.86 7.24
CA ALA A 313 25.75 -16.43 7.68
C ALA A 313 26.35 -15.39 6.71
N THR A 314 26.04 -15.50 5.42
CA THR A 314 26.51 -14.56 4.40
C THR A 314 25.45 -13.58 3.93
N GLY A 315 24.18 -13.82 4.26
CA GLY A 315 23.03 -13.04 3.77
C GLY A 315 22.79 -13.24 2.27
N THR A 316 23.12 -14.43 1.75
CA THR A 316 23.08 -14.74 0.32
C THR A 316 21.94 -15.71 0.04
N LEU A 317 21.04 -15.32 -0.87
CA LEU A 317 20.03 -16.19 -1.46
C LEU A 317 20.58 -16.77 -2.76
N ARG A 318 20.70 -18.09 -2.83
CA ARG A 318 21.15 -18.82 -4.01
C ARG A 318 19.98 -19.52 -4.70
N CYS A 319 19.98 -19.47 -6.03
CA CYS A 319 19.18 -20.32 -6.89
C CYS A 319 20.10 -21.27 -7.67
N ASP A 320 19.79 -22.56 -7.69
CA ASP A 320 20.53 -23.54 -8.49
C ASP A 320 20.19 -23.50 -9.98
N GLY A 321 19.06 -22.89 -10.36
CA GLY A 321 18.67 -22.74 -11.77
C GLY A 321 18.17 -24.03 -12.40
N THR A 322 17.67 -25.00 -11.63
CA THR A 322 17.32 -26.34 -12.15
C THR A 322 15.97 -26.39 -12.85
N THR A 323 15.02 -25.55 -12.43
CA THR A 323 13.64 -25.54 -12.94
C THR A 323 13.16 -24.12 -13.16
N HIS A 324 12.53 -23.85 -14.31
CA HIS A 324 12.00 -22.51 -14.62
C HIS A 324 10.82 -22.16 -13.71
N THR A 325 11.08 -21.30 -12.73
CA THR A 325 10.13 -20.82 -11.73
C THR A 325 10.44 -19.37 -11.35
N HIS A 326 9.64 -18.80 -10.47
CA HIS A 326 9.95 -17.53 -9.83
C HIS A 326 9.66 -17.59 -8.33
N LEU A 327 10.50 -16.94 -7.53
CA LEU A 327 10.34 -16.79 -6.09
C LEU A 327 9.88 -15.35 -5.82
N LEU A 328 8.75 -15.17 -5.12
CA LEU A 328 8.16 -13.87 -4.82
C LEU A 328 8.05 -13.64 -3.31
N THR A 329 8.13 -12.39 -2.88
CA THR A 329 7.73 -11.98 -1.53
C THR A 329 6.24 -12.24 -1.33
N GLN A 330 5.86 -12.59 -0.11
CA GLN A 330 4.45 -12.61 0.33
C GLN A 330 3.96 -11.19 0.66
N GLU A 331 4.86 -10.34 1.15
CA GLU A 331 4.59 -8.91 1.32
C GLU A 331 4.54 -8.20 -0.04
N LEU A 332 3.68 -7.19 -0.15
CA LEU A 332 3.51 -6.39 -1.35
C LEU A 332 4.09 -4.99 -1.13
N TYR A 333 4.73 -4.46 -2.16
CA TYR A 333 5.40 -3.17 -2.11
C TYR A 333 4.80 -2.22 -3.15
N ARG A 334 4.50 -0.99 -2.71
CA ARG A 334 3.94 0.06 -3.55
C ARG A 334 5.03 0.97 -4.12
N ASP A 335 5.32 2.07 -3.42
CA ASP A 335 6.38 3.00 -3.76
C ASP A 335 7.60 2.71 -2.89
N PHE A 336 8.74 2.42 -3.53
CA PHE A 336 9.94 1.97 -2.86
C PHE A 336 11.19 2.16 -3.72
N VAL A 337 12.35 2.18 -3.06
CA VAL A 337 13.63 1.86 -3.68
C VAL A 337 14.05 0.46 -3.25
N LEU A 338 14.30 -0.42 -4.20
CA LEU A 338 14.90 -1.74 -3.96
C LEU A 338 16.37 -1.68 -4.33
N GLN A 339 17.23 -2.11 -3.41
CA GLN A 339 18.64 -2.37 -3.69
C GLN A 339 18.96 -3.83 -3.48
N LEU A 340 19.80 -4.38 -4.35
CA LEU A 340 20.36 -5.72 -4.21
C LEU A 340 21.62 -5.88 -5.05
N GLU A 341 22.41 -6.90 -4.73
CA GLU A 341 23.50 -7.37 -5.55
C GLU A 341 23.21 -8.77 -6.09
N TRP A 342 23.70 -9.07 -7.29
CA TRP A 342 23.54 -10.39 -7.92
C TRP A 342 24.81 -10.84 -8.65
N ARG A 343 25.02 -12.16 -8.77
CA ARG A 343 26.08 -12.76 -9.61
C ARG A 343 25.70 -14.16 -10.08
N PHE A 344 26.14 -14.53 -11.28
CA PHE A 344 26.12 -15.93 -11.72
C PHE A 344 27.32 -16.70 -11.18
N LEU A 345 27.12 -17.97 -10.82
CA LEU A 345 28.16 -18.78 -10.19
C LEU A 345 29.18 -19.36 -11.18
N ASP A 346 28.76 -19.67 -12.40
CA ASP A 346 29.67 -20.11 -13.46
C ASP A 346 30.37 -18.91 -14.09
N ALA A 347 31.60 -18.63 -13.63
CA ALA A 347 32.43 -17.55 -14.14
C ALA A 347 32.84 -17.73 -15.61
N ALA A 348 32.75 -18.94 -16.16
CA ALA A 348 33.06 -19.26 -17.55
C ALA A 348 31.83 -19.21 -18.46
N ALA A 349 30.63 -18.93 -17.92
CA ALA A 349 29.38 -18.98 -18.67
C ALA A 349 29.36 -17.97 -19.83
N GLU A 350 29.26 -18.47 -21.07
CA GLU A 350 29.09 -17.62 -22.25
C GLU A 350 27.66 -17.10 -22.41
N HIS A 351 26.70 -17.80 -21.81
CA HIS A 351 25.28 -17.47 -21.74
C HIS A 351 24.81 -17.54 -20.29
N TYR A 352 23.88 -16.67 -19.91
CA TYR A 352 23.26 -16.68 -18.58
C TYR A 352 21.95 -15.91 -18.64
N ASN A 353 20.98 -16.37 -17.84
CA ASN A 353 19.66 -15.73 -17.73
C ASN A 353 19.04 -15.93 -16.34
N SER A 354 18.32 -14.90 -15.90
CA SER A 354 17.50 -14.78 -14.70
C SER A 354 16.93 -13.34 -14.70
N GLY A 355 16.22 -12.94 -13.65
CA GLY A 355 15.63 -11.62 -13.50
C GLY A 355 15.30 -11.27 -12.07
N VAL A 356 15.12 -9.98 -11.85
CA VAL A 356 14.53 -9.43 -10.63
C VAL A 356 13.14 -8.92 -10.99
N PHE A 357 12.13 -9.31 -10.22
CA PHE A 357 10.77 -8.84 -10.41
C PHE A 357 10.42 -7.74 -9.42
N VAL A 358 9.58 -6.80 -9.86
CA VAL A 358 8.94 -5.80 -9.00
C VAL A 358 7.45 -5.75 -9.32
N ARG A 359 6.62 -5.42 -8.32
CA ARG A 359 5.17 -5.25 -8.47
C ARG A 359 4.46 -6.40 -9.20
N MET A 360 4.92 -7.62 -8.96
CA MET A 360 4.27 -8.84 -9.46
C MET A 360 2.91 -9.02 -8.78
N VAL A 361 1.90 -9.41 -9.55
CA VAL A 361 0.59 -9.78 -8.99
C VAL A 361 0.46 -11.29 -9.13
N SER A 362 0.59 -11.99 -8.00
CA SER A 362 0.51 -13.44 -7.96
C SER A 362 -0.81 -13.93 -8.59
N GLY A 363 -0.73 -15.01 -9.37
CA GLY A 363 -1.88 -15.57 -10.10
C GLY A 363 -2.34 -14.75 -11.31
N GLN A 364 -1.81 -13.56 -11.58
CA GLN A 364 -2.18 -12.76 -12.75
C GLN A 364 -1.08 -12.74 -13.82
N ARG A 365 -1.47 -12.41 -15.06
CA ARG A 365 -0.54 -12.19 -16.18
C ARG A 365 0.13 -10.81 -16.05
N VAL A 366 0.83 -10.59 -14.93
CA VAL A 366 1.59 -9.37 -14.65
C VAL A 366 3.05 -9.75 -14.46
N MET A 367 3.94 -9.07 -15.20
CA MET A 367 5.37 -9.28 -15.09
C MET A 367 6.10 -7.97 -15.34
N HIS A 368 6.74 -7.43 -14.32
CA HIS A 368 7.70 -6.33 -14.46
C HIS A 368 9.06 -6.85 -14.02
N GLN A 369 9.77 -7.39 -15.00
CA GLN A 369 11.05 -8.06 -14.80
C GLN A 369 12.17 -7.14 -15.24
N ILE A 370 13.21 -7.04 -14.42
CA ILE A 370 14.50 -6.46 -14.78
C ILE A 370 15.42 -7.63 -15.14
N GLU A 371 15.79 -7.74 -16.42
CA GLU A 371 16.62 -8.85 -16.90
C GLU A 371 18.03 -8.80 -16.27
N THR A 372 18.57 -9.94 -15.85
CA THR A 372 20.02 -10.10 -15.54
C THR A 372 20.78 -10.77 -16.69
N ARG A 373 20.08 -11.05 -17.79
CA ARG A 373 20.58 -11.72 -18.99
C ARG A 373 21.71 -10.98 -19.68
N LYS A 374 22.67 -11.74 -20.23
CA LYS A 374 23.71 -11.20 -21.14
C LYS A 374 23.09 -10.35 -22.26
N ASN A 375 23.67 -9.17 -22.50
CA ASN A 375 23.23 -8.14 -23.47
C ASN A 375 21.88 -7.44 -23.16
N LYS A 376 21.21 -7.80 -22.05
CA LYS A 376 19.93 -7.21 -21.64
C LYS A 376 19.90 -6.80 -20.17
N VAL A 377 21.03 -6.88 -19.49
CA VAL A 377 21.15 -6.50 -18.08
C VAL A 377 20.55 -5.11 -17.81
N GLY A 378 19.65 -5.07 -16.84
CA GLY A 378 19.02 -3.85 -16.38
C GLY A 378 17.91 -3.32 -17.30
N VAL A 379 17.51 -4.09 -18.32
CA VAL A 379 16.38 -3.78 -19.19
C VAL A 379 15.09 -4.33 -18.58
N ILE A 380 14.10 -3.46 -18.42
CA ILE A 380 12.75 -3.86 -18.02
C ILE A 380 12.08 -4.64 -19.17
N MET A 381 11.39 -5.73 -18.82
CA MET A 381 10.52 -6.48 -19.73
C MET A 381 9.24 -6.99 -19.04
N GLY A 382 8.31 -7.47 -19.86
CA GLY A 382 7.07 -8.09 -19.46
C GLY A 382 5.82 -7.29 -19.82
N GLY A 383 4.72 -7.66 -19.18
CA GLY A 383 3.38 -7.17 -19.46
C GLY A 383 2.71 -6.67 -18.19
N THR A 384 1.79 -5.73 -18.36
CA THR A 384 1.07 -5.07 -17.27
C THR A 384 -0.42 -5.03 -17.56
N LEU A 385 -1.21 -4.69 -16.55
CA LEU A 385 -2.63 -4.40 -16.72
C LEU A 385 -2.83 -2.90 -16.81
N VAL A 386 -3.58 -2.48 -17.82
CA VAL A 386 -4.08 -1.12 -17.97
C VAL A 386 -5.60 -1.20 -18.02
N ASP A 387 -6.30 -0.59 -17.06
CA ASP A 387 -7.76 -0.70 -16.92
C ASP A 387 -8.25 -2.17 -16.90
N GLY A 388 -7.48 -3.05 -16.24
CA GLY A 388 -7.75 -4.50 -16.17
C GLY A 388 -7.40 -5.28 -17.44
N VAL A 389 -6.90 -4.61 -18.48
CA VAL A 389 -6.56 -5.21 -19.78
C VAL A 389 -5.06 -5.47 -19.90
N LEU A 390 -4.70 -6.70 -20.29
CA LEU A 390 -3.30 -7.08 -20.50
C LEU A 390 -2.69 -6.36 -21.72
N THR A 391 -1.57 -5.69 -21.48
CA THR A 391 -0.75 -5.03 -22.49
C THR A 391 0.75 -5.21 -22.23
N TYR A 392 1.58 -4.81 -23.19
CA TYR A 392 3.03 -4.74 -23.05
C TYR A 392 3.41 -3.54 -22.17
N LEU A 393 4.46 -3.68 -21.37
CA LEU A 393 4.99 -2.54 -20.60
C LEU A 393 5.80 -1.61 -21.52
N GLY A 394 5.52 -0.31 -21.54
CA GLY A 394 6.34 0.63 -22.32
C GLY A 394 7.69 0.82 -21.65
N VAL A 395 8.81 0.64 -22.37
CA VAL A 395 10.16 0.78 -21.78
C VAL A 395 11.05 1.67 -22.63
N ALA A 396 11.89 2.49 -22.00
CA ALA A 396 13.01 3.15 -22.63
C ALA A 396 14.33 2.69 -21.99
N GLN A 397 15.38 2.60 -22.80
CA GLN A 397 16.73 2.24 -22.37
C GLN A 397 17.76 3.15 -23.06
N PRO A 398 19.03 3.16 -22.62
CA PRO A 398 20.09 3.88 -23.32
C PRO A 398 20.23 3.50 -24.79
N GLY A 399 20.27 4.52 -25.64
CA GLY A 399 20.49 4.46 -27.08
C GLY A 399 21.84 5.01 -27.49
N ARG A 400 21.97 5.45 -28.75
CA ARG A 400 23.21 6.04 -29.27
C ARG A 400 23.25 7.54 -28.98
N ALA A 401 24.46 8.10 -28.85
CA ALA A 401 24.69 9.54 -28.73
C ALA A 401 23.90 10.22 -27.59
N GLY A 402 23.79 9.54 -26.44
CA GLY A 402 23.10 10.08 -25.25
C GLY A 402 21.57 10.07 -25.31
N GLN A 403 20.99 9.50 -26.38
CA GLN A 403 19.54 9.47 -26.59
C GLN A 403 18.90 8.23 -25.97
N TRP A 404 17.71 8.40 -25.38
CA TRP A 404 16.87 7.29 -24.95
C TRP A 404 16.21 6.60 -26.14
N LYS A 405 16.14 5.28 -26.07
CA LYS A 405 15.52 4.43 -27.09
C LYS A 405 14.34 3.70 -26.47
N ALA A 406 13.14 3.90 -27.03
CA ALA A 406 12.00 3.06 -26.70
C ALA A 406 12.23 1.60 -27.15
N VAL A 407 11.81 0.65 -26.33
CA VAL A 407 11.96 -0.79 -26.54
C VAL A 407 10.64 -1.48 -26.29
N TRP A 408 10.39 -2.47 -27.14
CA TRP A 408 9.22 -3.31 -27.09
C TRP A 408 9.61 -4.52 -26.26
N PRO A 409 9.09 -4.66 -25.03
CA PRO A 409 9.53 -5.73 -24.14
C PRO A 409 9.01 -7.08 -24.65
N HIS A 410 9.66 -8.14 -24.18
CA HIS A 410 9.15 -9.48 -24.39
C HIS A 410 8.13 -9.82 -23.30
N ILE A 411 7.11 -10.60 -23.67
CA ILE A 411 6.18 -11.25 -22.75
C ILE A 411 6.27 -12.78 -22.95
N PRO A 412 5.85 -13.59 -21.98
CA PRO A 412 5.70 -15.02 -22.15
C PRO A 412 4.87 -15.35 -23.40
N ARG A 413 5.29 -16.35 -24.18
CA ARG A 413 4.60 -16.72 -25.43
C ARG A 413 3.13 -17.07 -25.19
N ALA A 414 2.84 -17.75 -24.08
CA ALA A 414 1.49 -18.12 -23.66
C ALA A 414 0.56 -16.92 -23.40
N TRP A 415 1.10 -15.71 -23.21
CA TRP A 415 0.28 -14.52 -22.99
C TRP A 415 -0.21 -13.87 -24.27
N ARG A 416 0.41 -14.15 -25.42
CA ARG A 416 0.21 -13.38 -26.66
C ARG A 416 -1.24 -13.34 -27.14
N GLU A 417 -1.98 -14.44 -26.94
CA GLU A 417 -3.41 -14.51 -27.30
C GLU A 417 -4.33 -13.74 -26.36
N HIS A 418 -3.84 -13.38 -25.18
CA HIS A 418 -4.58 -12.61 -24.17
C HIS A 418 -4.28 -11.12 -24.21
N VAL A 419 -3.32 -10.68 -25.03
CA VAL A 419 -2.98 -9.26 -25.16
C VAL A 419 -3.98 -8.58 -26.08
N VAL A 420 -4.69 -7.59 -25.54
CA VAL A 420 -5.68 -6.80 -26.30
C VAL A 420 -4.99 -5.64 -27.05
N HIS A 421 -3.98 -5.01 -26.43
CA HIS A 421 -3.21 -3.94 -27.03
C HIS A 421 -1.78 -4.40 -27.34
N THR A 422 -1.51 -4.64 -28.62
CA THR A 422 -0.24 -5.19 -29.11
C THR A 422 0.87 -4.14 -29.26
N HIS A 423 0.54 -2.86 -29.09
CA HIS A 423 1.48 -1.75 -29.11
C HIS A 423 1.48 -1.09 -27.73
N PRO A 424 2.56 -1.21 -26.93
CA PRO A 424 2.65 -0.48 -25.68
C PRO A 424 2.64 1.02 -25.97
N THR A 425 2.05 1.80 -25.06
CA THR A 425 2.28 3.25 -25.04
C THR A 425 3.78 3.47 -24.90
N PRO A 426 4.45 4.16 -25.85
CA PRO A 426 5.87 4.46 -25.73
C PRO A 426 6.12 5.23 -24.44
N VAL A 427 7.31 5.06 -23.84
CA VAL A 427 7.75 5.98 -22.79
C VAL A 427 7.86 7.37 -23.42
N THR A 428 6.99 8.27 -22.99
CA THR A 428 6.82 9.58 -23.65
C THR A 428 7.69 10.64 -23.02
N GLN A 429 8.08 10.47 -21.75
CA GLN A 429 8.89 11.43 -21.02
C GLN A 429 9.91 10.71 -20.14
N VAL A 430 11.18 10.76 -20.54
CA VAL A 430 12.26 10.45 -19.59
C VAL A 430 12.53 11.69 -18.76
N PRO A 431 12.46 11.63 -17.42
CA PRO A 431 12.67 12.81 -16.58
C PRO A 431 14.03 13.46 -16.88
N PRO A 432 14.08 14.80 -17.10
CA PRO A 432 15.35 15.50 -17.34
C PRO A 432 16.39 15.29 -16.23
N ALA A 433 15.93 15.05 -15.00
CA ALA A 433 16.75 14.75 -13.84
C ALA A 433 17.59 13.45 -13.97
N LEU A 434 17.22 12.53 -14.87
CA LEU A 434 18.02 11.34 -15.16
C LEU A 434 19.20 11.62 -16.10
N GLY A 435 19.23 12.80 -16.74
CA GLY A 435 20.29 13.20 -17.65
C GLY A 435 20.30 12.42 -18.98
N PRO A 436 21.37 12.61 -19.80
CA PRO A 436 21.56 11.86 -21.03
C PRO A 436 21.82 10.38 -20.72
N SER A 437 21.39 9.49 -21.62
CA SER A 437 21.59 8.06 -21.41
C SER A 437 23.06 7.68 -21.56
N VAL A 438 23.60 6.92 -20.61
CA VAL A 438 24.98 6.40 -20.66
C VAL A 438 24.94 4.88 -20.85
N PRO A 439 25.83 4.28 -21.67
CA PRO A 439 25.90 2.83 -21.78
C PRO A 439 26.17 2.17 -20.43
N THR A 440 25.34 1.18 -20.08
CA THR A 440 25.50 0.39 -18.86
C THR A 440 26.74 -0.50 -18.94
N VAL A 441 27.60 -0.44 -17.92
CA VAL A 441 28.73 -1.36 -17.76
C VAL A 441 28.35 -2.45 -16.75
N VAL A 442 28.50 -3.70 -17.18
CA VAL A 442 28.15 -4.89 -16.40
C VAL A 442 29.42 -5.67 -16.11
N HIS A 443 29.55 -6.17 -14.88
CA HIS A 443 30.65 -7.04 -14.50
C HIS A 443 30.43 -8.47 -15.05
N PRO A 444 31.51 -9.20 -15.37
CA PRO A 444 31.40 -10.55 -15.92
C PRO A 444 30.77 -11.55 -14.92
N PRO A 445 30.31 -12.72 -15.39
CA PRO A 445 29.89 -13.83 -14.51
C PRO A 445 30.93 -14.11 -13.41
N GLY A 446 30.47 -14.49 -12.22
CA GLY A 446 31.29 -14.62 -11.01
C GLY A 446 31.50 -13.32 -10.23
N ALA A 447 31.38 -12.16 -10.86
CA ALA A 447 31.48 -10.85 -10.19
C ALA A 447 30.09 -10.29 -9.82
N TRP A 448 30.02 -9.62 -8.67
CA TRP A 448 28.81 -8.98 -8.18
C TRP A 448 28.44 -7.75 -9.01
N ASN A 449 27.19 -7.69 -9.46
CA ASN A 449 26.55 -6.51 -10.03
C ASN A 449 25.53 -5.97 -9.02
N HIS A 450 25.21 -4.68 -9.11
CA HIS A 450 24.26 -4.01 -8.23
C HIS A 450 23.07 -3.48 -9.02
N TYR A 451 21.86 -3.74 -8.53
CA TYR A 451 20.64 -3.07 -8.96
C TYR A 451 20.15 -2.12 -7.88
N GLU A 452 19.78 -0.93 -8.31
CA GLU A 452 18.90 -0.02 -7.59
C GLU A 452 17.67 0.23 -8.47
N ILE A 453 16.50 -0.15 -7.97
CA ILE A 453 15.24 -0.07 -8.69
C ILE A 453 14.31 0.86 -7.92
N THR A 454 13.98 1.99 -8.50
CA THR A 454 13.08 2.99 -7.91
C THR A 454 11.70 2.84 -8.53
N CYS A 455 10.73 2.47 -7.72
CA CYS A 455 9.32 2.37 -8.07
C CYS A 455 8.57 3.52 -7.38
N ILE A 456 8.13 4.53 -8.12
CA ILE A 456 7.35 5.65 -7.59
C ILE A 456 6.23 5.97 -8.55
N GLY A 457 4.99 5.91 -8.08
CA GLY A 457 3.84 6.09 -8.96
C GLY A 457 3.91 5.10 -10.13
N PRO A 458 3.75 5.54 -11.40
CA PRO A 458 3.79 4.63 -12.55
C PRO A 458 5.22 4.34 -13.02
N THR A 459 6.19 5.01 -12.40
CA THR A 459 7.55 5.07 -12.89
C THR A 459 8.35 3.97 -12.22
N ILE A 460 9.06 3.19 -13.03
CA ILE A 460 10.09 2.26 -12.57
C ILE A 460 11.39 2.69 -13.23
N VAL A 461 12.38 3.09 -12.45
CA VAL A 461 13.72 3.44 -12.92
C VAL A 461 14.70 2.37 -12.43
N VAL A 462 15.48 1.80 -13.35
CA VAL A 462 16.50 0.80 -13.02
C VAL A 462 17.88 1.43 -13.19
N ARG A 463 18.70 1.33 -12.14
CA ARG A 463 20.14 1.60 -12.19
C ARG A 463 20.91 0.31 -12.03
N THR A 464 21.77 0.05 -13.00
CA THR A 464 22.73 -1.06 -12.97
C THR A 464 24.11 -0.49 -12.73
N ASN A 465 24.77 -0.90 -11.64
CA ASN A 465 26.10 -0.43 -11.24
C ASN A 465 26.21 1.12 -11.26
N GLY A 466 25.15 1.80 -10.78
CA GLY A 466 25.08 3.25 -10.69
C GLY A 466 24.64 3.99 -11.97
N THR A 467 24.48 3.29 -13.10
CA THR A 467 24.03 3.89 -14.37
C THR A 467 22.58 3.52 -14.67
N VAL A 468 21.74 4.48 -15.07
CA VAL A 468 20.35 4.20 -15.44
C VAL A 468 20.31 3.32 -16.70
N SER A 469 19.83 2.09 -16.55
CA SER A 469 19.80 1.07 -17.60
C SER A 469 18.45 0.95 -18.29
N SER A 470 17.35 1.30 -17.61
CA SER A 470 16.04 1.43 -18.24
C SER A 470 15.04 2.19 -17.37
N ILE A 471 13.94 2.60 -17.99
CA ILE A 471 12.80 3.26 -17.35
C ILE A 471 11.48 2.83 -18.01
N THR A 472 10.42 2.75 -17.22
CA THR A 472 9.02 2.84 -17.69
C THR A 472 8.32 3.97 -16.92
N ASP A 473 7.35 4.63 -17.55
CA ASP A 473 6.49 5.68 -16.99
C ASP A 473 5.00 5.30 -17.00
N ASN A 474 4.66 4.05 -17.36
CA ASN A 474 3.29 3.61 -17.60
C ASN A 474 2.89 2.32 -16.85
N CYS A 475 3.58 2.00 -15.75
CA CYS A 475 3.20 0.88 -14.90
C CYS A 475 1.97 1.23 -14.04
N GLN A 476 0.77 0.89 -14.51
CA GLN A 476 -0.47 1.14 -13.75
C GLN A 476 -0.63 0.18 -12.55
N VAL A 477 -0.08 -1.02 -12.62
CA VAL A 477 0.04 -1.91 -11.46
C VAL A 477 0.97 -1.26 -10.45
N ARG A 478 0.40 -0.92 -9.30
CA ARG A 478 0.97 0.06 -8.38
C ARG A 478 1.58 -0.53 -7.14
N GLU A 479 1.20 -1.77 -6.85
CA GLU A 479 1.59 -2.54 -5.69
C GLU A 479 1.72 -3.99 -6.12
N GLY A 480 2.72 -4.69 -5.58
CA GLY A 480 2.87 -6.12 -5.81
C GLY A 480 4.16 -6.66 -5.22
N ALA A 481 4.38 -7.96 -5.40
CA ALA A 481 5.54 -8.65 -4.84
C ALA A 481 6.84 -8.28 -5.56
N ILE A 482 7.94 -8.34 -4.81
CA ILE A 482 9.32 -8.34 -5.35
C ILE A 482 9.73 -9.80 -5.54
N GLY A 483 10.59 -10.09 -6.51
CA GLY A 483 10.91 -11.49 -6.82
C GLY A 483 12.21 -11.74 -7.55
N PHE A 484 12.51 -13.02 -7.75
CA PHE A 484 13.64 -13.52 -8.51
C PHE A 484 13.24 -14.65 -9.45
N GLU A 485 13.86 -14.71 -10.62
CA GLU A 485 13.64 -15.76 -11.61
C GLU A 485 14.68 -16.88 -11.50
N SER A 486 14.22 -18.13 -11.62
CA SER A 486 15.09 -19.25 -11.98
C SER A 486 14.94 -19.54 -13.46
N GLU A 487 16.00 -19.45 -14.27
CA GLU A 487 15.93 -19.73 -15.72
C GLU A 487 17.15 -20.51 -16.22
N GLY A 488 17.46 -21.65 -15.60
CA GLY A 488 18.47 -22.58 -16.14
C GLY A 488 19.92 -22.30 -15.73
N TYR A 489 20.18 -21.27 -14.92
CA TYR A 489 21.52 -20.88 -14.50
C TYR A 489 21.60 -20.60 -13.00
N ALA A 490 22.66 -21.08 -12.36
CA ALA A 490 22.88 -20.85 -10.95
C ALA A 490 23.29 -19.40 -10.67
N ILE A 491 22.55 -18.73 -9.79
CA ILE A 491 22.67 -17.30 -9.49
C ILE A 491 22.56 -17.07 -7.98
N GLU A 492 23.26 -16.06 -7.49
CA GLU A 492 23.19 -15.59 -6.12
C GLU A 492 22.70 -14.14 -6.06
N PHE A 493 21.94 -13.83 -5.02
CA PHE A 493 21.48 -12.50 -4.65
C PHE A 493 21.88 -12.19 -3.21
N ARG A 494 22.22 -10.94 -2.91
CA ARG A 494 22.47 -10.49 -1.51
C ARG A 494 22.15 -9.02 -1.32
N LYS A 495 22.21 -8.57 -0.06
CA LYS A 495 21.86 -7.20 0.33
C LYS A 495 20.49 -6.77 -0.21
N ILE A 496 19.54 -7.70 -0.18
CA ILE A 496 18.18 -7.49 -0.69
C ILE A 496 17.44 -6.62 0.31
N ARG A 497 17.28 -5.34 -0.01
CA ARG A 497 16.73 -4.35 0.92
C ARG A 497 15.87 -3.33 0.21
N VAL A 498 14.82 -2.90 0.90
CA VAL A 498 13.89 -1.90 0.42
C VAL A 498 13.91 -0.68 1.32
N GLN A 499 13.68 0.47 0.70
CA GLN A 499 13.33 1.70 1.36
C GLN A 499 11.96 2.10 0.84
N SER A 500 10.91 1.93 1.65
CA SER A 500 9.57 2.37 1.26
C SER A 500 9.54 3.89 1.14
N ILE A 501 8.89 4.38 0.09
CA ILE A 501 8.67 5.80 -0.16
C ILE A 501 7.20 6.06 0.14
N GLN A 502 6.95 6.98 1.07
CA GLN A 502 5.60 7.34 1.52
C GLN A 502 4.99 8.44 0.66
#